data_AF-J4UXX9-F1
#
_entry.id   AF-J4UXX9-F1
#
_cell.length_a   1.000
_cell.length_b   1.000
_cell.length_c   1.000
_cell.angle_alpha   90.00
_cell.angle_beta   90.00
_cell.angle_gamma   90.00
#
_symmetry.space_group_name_H-M   'P 1'
#
loop_
_entity.id
_entity.type
_entity.pdbx_description
1 polymer ?
#
loop_
_entity_poly.entity_id
_entity_poly.type
_entity_poly.pdbx_seq_one_letter_code
_entity_poly.pdbx_strand_id
1 'polypeptide(L)'
;MFRKYFIILIFIVSCEPQEASNIYKAPNSPKYIETFTGLKFLDDTQIISIKSSLEDFLNVENIKLNENFSFYINIQDIPNYIDCGYMNEEIYVKYIDRIFGSSLKATLDIDIEKEEDFYKINDLMINYLFMSEETGTRWRFKTNNPKELLVGNPVYDDNPYRICLSKNVLERKIINILKRKNEYS
;
A
#
# COMPACT_ATOMS: atom_id res chain seq x y z
N MET A 1 -4.49 -35.81 -66.30
CA MET A 1 -4.20 -34.35 -66.30
C MET A 1 -4.30 -33.86 -64.86
N PHE A 2 -3.17 -33.51 -64.25
CA PHE A 2 -3.07 -33.15 -62.83
C PHE A 2 -3.71 -31.79 -62.53
N ARG A 3 -4.66 -31.75 -61.59
CA ARG A 3 -5.18 -30.51 -61.00
C ARG A 3 -4.11 -29.89 -60.10
N LYS A 4 -3.63 -28.69 -60.46
CA LYS A 4 -2.75 -27.88 -59.61
C LYS A 4 -3.61 -27.12 -58.60
N TYR A 5 -3.53 -27.50 -57.33
CA TYR A 5 -4.06 -26.70 -56.23
C TYR A 5 -2.96 -25.75 -55.76
N PHE A 6 -3.21 -24.44 -55.86
CA PHE A 6 -2.31 -23.41 -55.38
C PHE A 6 -2.70 -23.10 -53.92
N ILE A 7 -1.91 -23.59 -52.96
CA ILE A 7 -2.11 -23.31 -51.53
C ILE A 7 -1.32 -22.04 -51.22
N ILE A 8 -2.04 -20.95 -50.96
CA ILE A 8 -1.45 -19.69 -50.47
C ILE A 8 -1.28 -19.84 -48.96
N LEU A 9 -0.03 -19.98 -48.50
CA LEU A 9 0.32 -19.89 -47.09
C LEU A 9 0.31 -18.40 -46.70
N ILE A 10 -0.74 -17.95 -46.01
CA ILE A 10 -0.77 -16.62 -45.40
C ILE A 10 -0.05 -16.73 -44.06
N PHE A 11 1.19 -16.25 -43.99
CA PHE A 11 1.86 -16.00 -42.72
C PHE A 11 1.23 -14.75 -42.10
N ILE A 12 0.28 -14.96 -41.20
CA ILE A 12 -0.13 -13.94 -40.23
C ILE A 12 1.03 -13.78 -39.25
N VAL A 13 1.92 -12.84 -39.56
CA VAL A 13 2.89 -12.34 -38.59
C VAL A 13 2.08 -11.53 -37.59
N SER A 14 1.76 -12.13 -36.44
CA SER A 14 1.39 -11.34 -35.27
C SER A 14 2.63 -10.52 -34.92
N CYS A 15 2.62 -9.23 -35.27
CA CYS A 15 3.54 -8.28 -34.70
C CYS A 15 3.04 -8.06 -33.26
N GLU A 16 3.37 -8.99 -32.36
CA GLU A 16 3.34 -8.68 -30.94
C GLU A 16 4.25 -7.46 -30.78
N PRO A 17 3.76 -6.34 -30.21
CA PRO A 17 4.63 -5.22 -29.94
C PRO A 17 5.79 -5.78 -29.13
N GLN A 18 6.99 -5.71 -29.70
CA GLN A 18 8.22 -6.10 -29.04
C GLN A 18 8.15 -5.52 -27.64
N GLU A 19 8.06 -6.37 -26.60
CA GLU A 19 7.95 -5.92 -25.22
C GLU A 19 9.05 -4.90 -25.02
N ALA A 20 8.69 -3.61 -24.98
CA ALA A 20 9.64 -2.57 -24.71
C ALA A 20 10.32 -3.00 -23.42
N SER A 21 11.65 -3.16 -23.45
CA SER A 21 12.45 -3.71 -22.35
C SER A 21 11.83 -3.29 -21.03
N ASN A 22 11.21 -4.22 -20.31
CA ASN A 22 10.41 -3.95 -19.12
C ASN A 22 11.38 -3.52 -18.01
N ILE A 23 11.71 -2.23 -17.99
CA ILE A 23 12.74 -1.65 -17.12
C ILE A 23 12.06 -1.19 -15.83
N TYR A 24 12.46 -1.80 -14.73
CA TYR A 24 12.03 -1.36 -13.41
C TYR A 24 12.86 -0.16 -12.91
N LYS A 25 12.17 0.83 -12.36
CA LYS A 25 12.79 1.96 -11.65
C LYS A 25 12.29 2.01 -10.21
N ALA A 26 13.20 1.82 -9.27
CA ALA A 26 12.89 1.88 -7.84
C ALA A 26 12.37 3.27 -7.41
N PRO A 27 11.52 3.33 -6.36
CA PRO A 27 11.13 4.59 -5.77
C PRO A 27 12.35 5.32 -5.20
N ASN A 28 12.23 6.64 -5.04
CA ASN A 28 13.24 7.44 -4.36
C ASN A 28 13.38 6.98 -2.89
N SER A 29 14.46 7.41 -2.24
CA SER A 29 14.75 7.03 -0.84
C SER A 29 13.54 7.22 0.09
N PRO A 30 13.35 6.30 1.05
CA PRO A 30 12.22 6.32 1.96
C PRO A 30 12.19 7.64 2.73
N LYS A 31 11.03 8.29 2.74
CA LYS A 31 10.78 9.43 3.62
C LYS A 31 10.37 8.88 4.97
N TYR A 32 11.15 9.15 6.00
CA TYR A 32 10.78 8.83 7.36
C TYR A 32 9.70 9.79 7.88
N ILE A 33 8.83 9.30 8.76
CA ILE A 33 7.85 10.10 9.49
C ILE A 33 7.98 9.83 11.00
N GLU A 34 7.88 10.89 11.80
CA GLU A 34 7.76 10.77 13.25
C GLU A 34 6.37 10.27 13.61
N THR A 35 6.30 9.06 14.15
CA THR A 35 5.06 8.38 14.57
C THR A 35 4.79 8.51 16.07
N PHE A 36 5.83 8.82 16.86
CA PHE A 36 5.69 9.12 18.27
C PHE A 36 4.79 10.35 18.43
N THR A 37 3.66 10.18 19.11
CA THR A 37 2.70 11.29 19.29
C THR A 37 2.90 11.98 20.63
N GLY A 38 3.36 11.26 21.65
CA GLY A 38 3.60 11.79 23.00
C GLY A 38 2.36 12.41 23.65
N LEU A 39 1.16 12.08 23.17
CA LEU A 39 -0.10 12.62 23.65
C LEU A 39 -0.44 11.96 24.99
N LYS A 40 -0.65 12.77 26.03
CA LYS A 40 -0.93 12.32 27.39
C LYS A 40 -2.21 12.97 27.89
N PHE A 41 -2.80 12.38 28.92
CA PHE A 41 -3.95 12.92 29.64
C PHE A 41 -5.23 13.02 28.78
N LEU A 42 -5.44 12.06 27.87
CA LEU A 42 -6.69 11.97 27.12
C LEU A 42 -7.78 11.36 28.02
N ASP A 43 -8.98 11.94 28.05
CA ASP A 43 -10.13 11.36 28.75
C ASP A 43 -10.95 10.39 27.87
N ASP A 44 -11.94 9.72 28.47
CA ASP A 44 -12.82 8.80 27.74
C ASP A 44 -13.58 9.47 26.59
N THR A 45 -13.97 10.75 26.72
CA THR A 45 -14.70 11.50 25.68
C THR A 45 -13.81 11.74 24.47
N GLN A 46 -12.54 12.11 24.69
CA GLN A 46 -11.56 12.28 23.64
C GLN A 46 -11.25 10.97 22.93
N ILE A 47 -11.11 9.86 23.67
CA ILE A 47 -10.92 8.53 23.10
C ILE A 47 -12.12 8.12 22.22
N ILE A 48 -13.35 8.35 22.67
CA ILE A 48 -14.56 8.11 21.88
C ILE A 48 -14.56 8.99 20.62
N SER A 49 -14.17 10.27 20.74
CA SER A 49 -14.11 11.18 19.59
C SER A 49 -13.06 10.78 18.56
N ILE A 50 -11.89 10.34 19.02
CA ILE A 50 -10.82 9.80 18.17
C ILE A 50 -11.30 8.56 17.44
N LYS A 51 -11.92 7.62 18.18
CA LYS A 51 -12.50 6.40 17.61
C LYS A 51 -13.47 6.72 16.48
N SER A 52 -14.46 7.58 16.74
CA SER A 52 -15.46 7.97 15.73
C SER A 52 -14.81 8.67 14.53
N SER A 53 -13.84 9.56 14.75
CA SER A 53 -13.14 10.23 13.65
C SER A 53 -12.33 9.27 12.77
N LEU A 54 -11.76 8.22 13.37
CA LEU A 54 -11.04 7.18 12.64
C LEU A 54 -12.00 6.26 11.87
N GLU A 55 -13.12 5.87 12.48
CA GLU A 55 -14.18 5.10 11.83
C GLU A 55 -14.69 5.81 10.57
N ASP A 56 -15.03 7.10 10.68
CA ASP A 56 -15.47 7.93 9.56
C ASP A 56 -14.40 8.07 8.49
N PHE A 57 -13.15 8.37 8.89
CA PHE A 57 -12.05 8.60 7.96
C PHE A 57 -11.66 7.33 7.18
N LEU A 58 -11.66 6.17 7.85
CA LEU A 58 -11.24 4.90 7.29
C LEU A 58 -12.40 4.10 6.69
N ASN A 59 -13.64 4.59 6.86
CA ASN A 59 -14.87 3.92 6.44
C ASN A 59 -14.97 2.49 7.00
N VAL A 60 -14.79 2.38 8.32
CA VAL A 60 -14.89 1.13 9.10
C VAL A 60 -15.76 1.35 10.32
N GLU A 61 -16.28 0.27 10.90
CA GLU A 61 -17.16 0.34 12.06
C GLU A 61 -16.61 -0.48 13.23
N ASN A 62 -16.99 -0.09 14.44
CA ASN A 62 -16.74 -0.80 15.68
C ASN A 62 -15.26 -1.08 15.95
N ILE A 63 -14.38 -0.14 15.61
CA ILE A 63 -12.94 -0.29 15.91
C ILE A 63 -12.71 -0.26 17.41
N LYS A 64 -11.63 -0.90 17.83
CA LYS A 64 -11.11 -0.84 19.19
C LYS A 64 -9.70 -0.28 19.10
N LEU A 65 -9.46 0.87 19.72
CA LEU A 65 -8.17 1.57 19.58
C LEU A 65 -7.01 0.86 20.28
N ASN A 66 -7.31 -0.03 21.23
CA ASN A 66 -6.34 -0.87 21.94
C ASN A 66 -6.10 -2.23 21.25
N GLU A 67 -6.70 -2.47 20.09
CA GLU A 67 -6.51 -3.68 19.30
C GLU A 67 -6.15 -3.28 17.86
N ASN A 68 -5.36 -4.13 17.20
CA ASN A 68 -5.06 -3.92 15.79
C ASN A 68 -6.32 -4.10 14.95
N PHE A 69 -6.58 -3.18 14.03
CA PHE A 69 -7.69 -3.30 13.09
C PHE A 69 -7.21 -3.08 11.66
N SER A 70 -7.90 -3.75 10.73
CA SER A 70 -7.52 -3.72 9.32
C SER A 70 -8.63 -3.19 8.44
N PHE A 71 -8.23 -2.56 7.34
CA PHE A 71 -9.13 -2.07 6.31
C PHE A 71 -8.46 -2.19 4.94
N TYR A 72 -9.28 -2.17 3.90
CA TYR A 72 -8.82 -2.17 2.52
C TYR A 72 -8.82 -0.76 1.97
N ILE A 73 -7.74 -0.41 1.27
CA ILE A 73 -7.65 0.84 0.53
C ILE A 73 -8.26 0.60 -0.85
N ASN A 74 -9.11 1.53 -1.30
CA ASN A 74 -9.67 1.49 -2.64
C ASN A 74 -8.56 1.38 -3.69
N ILE A 75 -8.76 0.50 -4.66
CA ILE A 75 -7.76 0.14 -5.67
C ILE A 75 -7.22 1.37 -6.43
N GLN A 76 -8.12 2.31 -6.75
CA GLN A 76 -7.79 3.55 -7.45
C GLN A 76 -6.89 4.48 -6.62
N ASP A 77 -6.94 4.36 -5.30
CA ASP A 77 -6.20 5.20 -4.36
C ASP A 77 -4.87 4.58 -3.91
N ILE A 78 -4.60 3.30 -4.18
CA ILE A 78 -3.35 2.62 -3.82
C ILE A 78 -2.10 3.45 -4.18
N PRO A 79 -2.00 4.05 -5.40
CA PRO A 79 -0.85 4.88 -5.77
C PRO A 79 -0.66 6.12 -4.90
N ASN A 80 -1.68 6.58 -4.17
CA ASN A 80 -1.60 7.72 -3.27
C ASN A 80 -0.95 7.35 -1.93
N TYR A 81 -1.02 6.08 -1.53
CA TYR A 81 -0.57 5.63 -0.22
C TYR A 81 0.79 4.94 -0.24
N ILE A 82 1.12 4.25 -1.32
CA ILE A 82 2.36 3.46 -1.42
C ILE A 82 3.13 3.82 -2.70
N ASP A 83 4.45 3.69 -2.63
CA ASP A 83 5.36 3.88 -3.76
C ASP A 83 6.16 2.60 -3.96
N CYS A 84 5.93 1.94 -5.10
CA CYS A 84 6.72 0.79 -5.52
C CYS A 84 7.55 1.11 -6.77
N GLY A 85 7.76 2.39 -7.07
CA GLY A 85 8.48 2.82 -8.27
C GLY A 85 7.64 2.68 -9.55
N TYR A 86 8.34 2.40 -10.65
CA TYR A 86 7.77 2.35 -11.99
C TYR A 86 8.18 1.08 -12.73
N MET A 87 7.28 0.58 -13.58
CA MET A 87 7.62 -0.31 -14.68
C MET A 87 7.56 0.51 -15.97
N ASN A 88 8.69 0.69 -16.64
CA ASN A 88 8.82 1.64 -17.73
C ASN A 88 8.37 3.05 -17.28
N GLU A 89 7.34 3.61 -17.92
CA GLU A 89 6.75 4.92 -17.59
C GLU A 89 5.47 4.79 -16.72
N GLU A 90 5.04 3.57 -16.40
CA GLU A 90 3.84 3.31 -15.61
C GLU A 90 4.17 3.12 -14.12
N ILE A 91 3.33 3.66 -13.23
CA ILE A 91 3.44 3.41 -11.78
C ILE A 91 3.33 1.91 -11.53
N TYR A 92 4.30 1.33 -10.82
CA TYR A 92 4.44 -0.12 -10.68
C TYR A 92 3.18 -0.81 -10.13
N VAL A 93 2.53 -0.21 -9.12
CA VAL A 93 1.28 -0.78 -8.56
C VAL A 93 0.11 -0.73 -9.55
N LYS A 94 0.06 0.26 -10.46
CA LYS A 94 -0.94 0.30 -11.54
C LYS A 94 -0.65 -0.73 -12.61
N TYR A 95 0.63 -0.93 -12.94
CA TYR A 95 1.08 -1.97 -13.85
C TYR A 95 0.65 -3.36 -13.35
N ILE A 96 0.89 -3.67 -12.07
CA ILE A 96 0.45 -4.93 -11.46
C ILE A 96 -1.07 -5.06 -11.48
N ASP A 97 -1.79 -4.01 -11.08
CA ASP A 97 -3.25 -4.01 -11.04
C ASP A 97 -3.89 -4.29 -12.40
N ARG A 98 -3.40 -3.64 -13.45
CA ARG A 98 -3.90 -3.78 -14.81
C ARG A 98 -3.77 -5.19 -15.37
N ILE A 99 -2.70 -5.90 -15.00
CA ILE A 99 -2.38 -7.21 -15.56
C ILE A 99 -2.96 -8.34 -14.69
N PHE A 100 -2.82 -8.22 -13.37
CA PHE A 100 -3.07 -9.31 -12.42
C PHE A 100 -4.17 -9.02 -11.41
N GLY A 101 -4.73 -7.80 -11.42
CA GLY A 101 -5.52 -7.28 -10.31
C GLY A 101 -4.69 -7.08 -9.04
N SER A 102 -5.12 -6.16 -8.18
CA SER A 102 -4.40 -5.92 -6.93
C SER A 102 -5.29 -5.53 -5.76
N SER A 103 -4.76 -5.71 -4.55
CA SER A 103 -5.37 -5.16 -3.34
C SER A 103 -4.32 -4.61 -2.39
N LEU A 104 -4.71 -3.63 -1.58
CA LEU A 104 -3.90 -3.10 -0.50
C LEU A 104 -4.69 -3.15 0.80
N LYS A 105 -4.21 -3.97 1.74
CA LYS A 105 -4.71 -4.03 3.10
C LYS A 105 -3.77 -3.23 4.02
N ALA A 106 -4.34 -2.30 4.78
CA ALA A 106 -3.64 -1.61 5.86
C ALA A 106 -4.10 -2.18 7.20
N THR A 107 -3.19 -2.32 8.15
CA THR A 107 -3.47 -2.69 9.54
C THR A 107 -2.89 -1.64 10.45
N LEU A 108 -3.76 -0.90 11.13
CA LEU A 108 -3.38 0.14 12.06
C LEU A 108 -3.15 -0.47 13.45
N ASP A 109 -2.06 -0.06 14.06
CA ASP A 109 -1.64 -0.37 15.41
C ASP A 109 -1.38 0.97 16.11
N ILE A 110 -2.09 1.25 17.19
CA ILE A 110 -1.94 2.46 18.00
C ILE A 110 -1.51 2.00 19.39
N ASP A 111 -0.33 2.41 19.80
CA ASP A 111 0.15 2.13 21.15
C ASP A 111 -0.53 3.08 22.14
N ILE A 112 -1.57 2.56 22.80
CA ILE A 112 -2.36 3.27 23.78
C ILE A 112 -2.23 2.59 25.16
N GLU A 113 -1.79 3.38 26.13
CA GLU A 113 -1.69 2.99 27.53
C GLU A 113 -2.82 3.67 28.31
N LYS A 114 -3.49 2.93 29.20
CA LYS A 114 -4.45 3.48 30.15
C LYS A 114 -3.77 3.58 31.52
N GLU A 115 -3.75 4.78 32.08
CA GLU A 115 -3.23 5.09 33.41
C GLU A 115 -4.37 5.70 34.23
N GLU A 116 -4.89 4.94 35.20
CA GLU A 116 -6.03 5.35 36.06
C GLU A 116 -7.21 5.93 35.24
N ASP A 117 -7.33 7.26 35.24
CA ASP A 117 -8.42 8.04 34.64
C ASP A 117 -8.09 8.62 33.26
N PHE A 118 -6.88 8.39 32.73
CA PHE A 118 -6.47 8.94 31.45
C PHE A 118 -5.78 7.94 30.53
N TYR A 119 -5.70 8.30 29.26
CA TYR A 119 -5.02 7.55 28.22
C TYR A 119 -3.81 8.32 27.70
N LYS A 120 -2.81 7.56 27.29
CA LYS A 120 -1.58 8.03 26.69
C LYS A 120 -1.38 7.31 25.37
N ILE A 121 -1.18 8.06 24.30
CA ILE A 121 -0.85 7.51 22.98
C ILE A 121 0.64 7.74 22.75
N ASN A 122 1.39 6.65 22.68
CA ASN A 122 2.84 6.69 22.54
C ASN A 122 3.23 6.77 21.07
N ASP A 123 2.83 5.78 20.29
CA ASP A 123 3.28 5.57 18.93
C ASP A 123 2.14 5.03 18.05
N LEU A 124 2.36 5.04 16.74
CA LEU A 124 1.49 4.39 15.78
C LEU A 124 2.28 3.70 14.68
N MET A 125 1.73 2.61 14.17
CA MET A 125 2.35 1.86 13.09
C MET A 125 1.27 1.38 12.12
N ILE A 126 1.57 1.47 10.83
CA ILE A 126 0.73 0.90 9.80
C ILE A 126 1.49 -0.22 9.11
N ASN A 127 0.90 -1.42 9.13
CA ASN A 127 1.37 -2.55 8.33
C ASN A 127 0.59 -2.59 7.02
N TYR A 128 1.30 -2.58 5.91
CA TYR A 128 0.76 -2.69 4.56
C TYR A 128 0.98 -4.10 4.02
N LEU A 129 -0.07 -4.67 3.44
CA LEU A 129 -0.04 -5.88 2.64
C LEU A 129 -0.60 -5.54 1.25
N PHE A 130 0.29 -5.32 0.30
CA PHE A 130 -0.07 -5.23 -1.11
C PHE A 130 -0.05 -6.64 -1.72
N MET A 131 -1.07 -6.98 -2.50
CA MET A 131 -1.22 -8.31 -3.10
C MET A 131 -1.53 -8.17 -4.59
N SER A 132 -0.89 -9.01 -5.40
CA SER A 132 -1.29 -9.30 -6.77
C SER A 132 -2.29 -10.45 -6.72
N GLU A 133 -3.51 -10.24 -7.20
CA GLU A 133 -4.61 -11.19 -7.00
C GLU A 133 -4.42 -12.46 -7.81
N GLU A 134 -4.05 -12.36 -9.08
CA GLU A 134 -3.85 -13.51 -9.95
C GLU A 134 -2.62 -14.33 -9.54
N THR A 135 -1.49 -13.66 -9.25
CA THR A 135 -0.24 -14.36 -8.94
C THR A 135 -0.11 -14.73 -7.45
N GLY A 136 -0.99 -14.21 -6.59
CA GLY A 136 -0.92 -14.37 -5.14
C GLY A 136 0.32 -13.77 -4.49
N THR A 137 1.12 -12.98 -5.22
CA THR A 137 2.35 -12.38 -4.71
C THR A 137 2.03 -11.33 -3.66
N ARG A 138 2.75 -11.35 -2.53
CA ARG A 138 2.45 -10.52 -1.35
C ARG A 138 3.64 -9.66 -0.94
N TRP A 139 3.49 -8.35 -1.04
CA TRP A 139 4.43 -7.36 -0.52
C TRP A 139 3.97 -6.88 0.85
N ARG A 140 4.75 -7.21 1.89
CA ARG A 140 4.50 -6.78 3.27
C ARG A 140 5.53 -5.76 3.71
N PHE A 141 5.12 -4.57 4.10
CA PHE A 141 6.01 -3.54 4.61
C PHE A 141 5.26 -2.72 5.66
N LYS A 142 5.97 -1.86 6.38
CA LYS A 142 5.35 -1.04 7.42
C LYS A 142 5.88 0.38 7.40
N THR A 143 5.19 1.27 8.10
CA THR A 143 5.64 2.64 8.32
C THR A 143 7.12 2.66 8.72
N ASN A 144 7.91 3.55 8.09
CA ASN A 144 9.37 3.69 8.29
C ASN A 144 10.24 2.45 7.98
N ASN A 145 9.67 1.36 7.46
CA ASN A 145 10.42 0.14 7.15
C ASN A 145 10.01 -0.39 5.76
N PRO A 146 10.66 0.11 4.69
CA PRO A 146 10.41 -0.36 3.34
C PRO A 146 10.85 -1.82 3.20
N LYS A 147 10.28 -2.54 2.24
CA LYS A 147 10.68 -3.92 1.98
C LYS A 147 11.04 -4.14 0.52
N GLU A 148 12.12 -4.88 0.32
CA GLU A 148 12.49 -5.46 -0.97
C GLU A 148 11.79 -6.82 -1.15
N LEU A 149 11.17 -7.03 -2.30
CA LEU A 149 10.57 -8.29 -2.68
C LEU A 149 11.25 -8.85 -3.91
N LEU A 150 11.61 -10.13 -3.85
CA LEU A 150 12.11 -10.90 -4.98
C LEU A 150 10.94 -11.32 -5.88
N VAL A 151 10.94 -10.89 -7.13
CA VAL A 151 9.94 -11.30 -8.13
C VAL A 151 10.45 -12.53 -8.86
N GLY A 152 9.59 -13.56 -9.00
CA GLY A 152 9.98 -14.89 -9.50
C GLY A 152 10.27 -14.98 -11.00
N ASN A 153 9.95 -13.95 -11.79
CA ASN A 153 10.27 -13.88 -13.21
C ASN A 153 10.64 -12.43 -13.60
N PRO A 154 11.82 -11.93 -13.19
CA PRO A 154 12.31 -10.68 -13.75
C PRO A 154 12.51 -10.86 -15.25
N VAL A 155 12.44 -9.78 -16.00
CA VAL A 155 12.89 -9.75 -17.39
C VAL A 155 14.35 -10.21 -17.41
N TYR A 156 14.75 -10.99 -18.41
CA TYR A 156 16.10 -11.55 -18.49
C TYR A 156 17.18 -10.49 -18.19
N ASP A 157 18.10 -10.83 -17.28
CA ASP A 157 19.20 -9.99 -16.74
C ASP A 157 18.81 -8.78 -15.87
N ASP A 158 17.54 -8.61 -15.53
CA ASP A 158 17.07 -7.47 -14.73
C ASP A 158 17.05 -7.79 -13.22
N ASN A 159 17.37 -6.79 -12.39
CA ASN A 159 17.39 -6.95 -10.94
C ASN A 159 16.01 -7.46 -10.46
N PRO A 160 15.89 -8.60 -9.77
CA PRO A 160 14.58 -9.16 -9.38
C PRO A 160 13.95 -8.47 -8.17
N TYR A 161 14.66 -7.56 -7.51
CA TYR A 161 14.16 -6.88 -6.32
C TYR A 161 13.25 -5.70 -6.68
N ARG A 162 12.10 -5.64 -6.02
CA ARG A 162 11.15 -4.52 -6.08
C ARG A 162 10.99 -3.94 -4.69
N ILE A 163 11.12 -2.63 -4.56
CA ILE A 163 11.04 -1.93 -3.29
C ILE A 163 9.66 -1.29 -3.22
N CYS A 164 8.93 -1.55 -2.14
CA CYS A 164 7.71 -0.83 -1.81
C CYS A 164 7.87 -0.09 -0.48
N LEU A 165 7.40 1.16 -0.45
CA LEU A 165 7.43 2.01 0.73
C LEU A 165 6.14 2.81 0.90
N SER A 166 5.84 3.19 2.14
CA SER A 166 4.72 4.09 2.45
C SER A 166 5.04 5.50 1.99
N LYS A 167 4.05 6.20 1.42
CA LYS A 167 4.11 7.64 1.13
C LYS A 167 3.81 8.49 2.37
N ASN A 168 3.52 7.86 3.50
CA ASN A 168 3.16 8.48 4.78
C ASN A 168 1.86 9.32 4.74
N VAL A 169 1.04 9.18 3.71
CA VAL A 169 -0.21 9.96 3.57
C VAL A 169 -1.23 9.53 4.61
N LEU A 170 -1.36 8.22 4.84
CA LEU A 170 -2.30 7.65 5.80
C LEU A 170 -1.86 7.96 7.23
N GLU A 171 -0.57 7.77 7.51
CA GLU A 171 0.09 8.08 8.77
C GLU A 171 -0.13 9.54 9.16
N ARG A 172 0.13 10.50 8.25
CA ARG A 172 -0.10 11.93 8.50
C ARG A 172 -1.56 12.24 8.82
N LYS A 173 -2.50 11.65 8.08
CA LYS A 173 -3.93 11.88 8.31
C LYS A 173 -4.37 11.36 9.69
N ILE A 174 -3.91 10.16 10.07
CA ILE A 174 -4.20 9.56 11.38
C ILE A 174 -3.56 10.39 12.50
N ILE A 175 -2.26 10.74 12.39
CA ILE A 175 -1.58 11.61 13.36
C ILE A 175 -2.34 12.92 13.57
N ASN A 176 -2.83 13.53 12.49
CA ASN A 176 -3.60 14.77 12.57
C ASN A 176 -4.93 14.58 13.30
N ILE A 177 -5.62 13.45 13.11
CA ILE A 177 -6.84 13.11 13.86
C ILE A 177 -6.53 13.02 15.36
N LEU A 178 -5.44 12.31 15.72
CA LEU A 178 -5.00 12.14 17.10
C LEU A 178 -4.64 13.49 17.75
N LYS A 179 -3.87 14.34 17.06
CA LYS A 179 -3.38 15.62 17.60
C LYS A 179 -4.48 16.68 17.74
N ARG A 180 -5.36 16.84 16.74
CA ARG A 180 -6.42 17.86 16.77
C ARG A 180 -7.33 17.75 17.99
N LYS A 181 -7.53 16.55 18.52
CA LYS A 181 -8.43 16.31 19.66
C LYS A 181 -7.76 16.53 21.01
N ASN A 182 -6.43 16.71 21.03
CA ASN A 182 -5.68 17.09 22.22
C ASN A 182 -5.64 18.63 22.44
N GLU A 183 -5.81 19.43 21.38
CA GLU A 183 -5.64 20.90 21.44
C GLU A 183 -6.89 21.68 21.91
N TYR A 184 -8.02 21.00 22.15
CA TYR A 184 -9.28 21.63 22.57
C TYR A 184 -9.64 21.34 24.04
N SER A 185 -8.66 21.00 24.87
CA SER A 185 -8.83 20.84 26.32
C SER A 185 -8.18 21.98 27.12
#